data_AF-A0A947TR69-F1
#
_entry.id   AF-A0A947TR69-F1
#
_cell.length_a   1.000
_cell.length_b   1.000
_cell.length_c   1.000
_cell.angle_alpha   90.00
_cell.angle_beta   90.00
_cell.angle_gamma   90.00
#
_symmetry.space_group_name_H-M   'P 1'
#
loop_
_entity.id
_entity.type
_entity.pdbx_description
1 polymer ?
#
loop_
_entity_poly.entity_id
_entity_poly.type
_entity_poly.pdbx_seq_one_letter_code
_entity_poly.pdbx_strand_id
1 'polypeptide(L)'
;MTEVQFLDDEKTQDAVIRNFEIIGEACRNIDSYHPDFAQQHPEVPWGFAYEMRNALAHGYFKVDLEIVWKTIHNDLPDLAHQIETLLSTHRLSSI
;
A
#
# COMPACT_ATOMS: atom_id res chain seq x y z
N MET A 1 2.90 3.49 19.25
CA MET A 1 4.27 3.80 18.79
C MET A 1 4.25 5.24 18.27
N THR A 2 5.22 6.06 18.62
CA THR A 2 5.42 7.40 18.03
C THR A 2 6.37 7.31 16.84
N GLU A 3 6.47 8.37 16.04
CA GLU A 3 7.43 8.44 14.92
C GLU A 3 8.86 8.17 15.39
N VAL A 4 9.29 8.82 16.49
CA VAL A 4 10.61 8.62 17.08
C VAL A 4 10.84 7.17 17.50
N GLN A 5 9.82 6.51 18.07
CA GLN A 5 9.93 5.09 18.44
C GLN A 5 10.02 4.19 17.20
N PHE A 6 9.34 4.54 16.11
CA PHE A 6 9.42 3.81 14.85
C PHE A 6 10.79 3.95 14.19
N LEU A 7 11.35 5.17 14.18
CA LEU A 7 12.67 5.46 13.61
C LEU A 7 13.82 4.74 14.36
N ASP A 8 13.60 4.33 15.59
CA ASP A 8 14.57 3.59 16.42
C ASP A 8 14.32 2.06 16.45
N ASP A 9 13.27 1.56 15.78
CA ASP A 9 12.92 0.13 15.73
C ASP A 9 13.09 -0.46 14.33
N GLU A 10 14.32 -0.84 13.99
CA GLU A 10 14.69 -1.45 12.69
C GLU A 10 13.85 -2.69 12.36
N LYS A 11 13.52 -3.51 13.36
CA LYS A 11 12.71 -4.72 13.14
C LYS A 11 11.31 -4.35 12.66
N THR A 12 10.71 -3.32 13.27
CA THR A 12 9.40 -2.84 12.84
C THR A 12 9.47 -2.15 11.49
N GLN A 13 10.54 -1.41 11.19
CA GLN A 13 10.77 -0.82 9.86
C GLN A 13 10.81 -1.91 8.79
N ASP A 14 11.63 -2.96 8.97
CA ASP A 14 11.75 -4.09 8.04
C ASP A 14 10.40 -4.78 7.81
N ALA A 15 9.64 -5.02 8.88
CA ALA A 15 8.32 -5.63 8.80
C ALA A 15 7.33 -4.76 8.02
N VAL A 16 7.34 -3.45 8.23
CA VAL A 16 6.49 -2.50 7.50
C VAL A 16 6.87 -2.45 6.02
N ILE A 17 8.15 -2.29 5.72
CA ILE A 17 8.67 -2.22 4.35
C ILE A 17 8.27 -3.48 3.59
N ARG A 18 8.44 -4.66 4.20
CA ARG A 18 8.02 -5.93 3.60
C ARG A 18 6.53 -5.98 3.28
N ASN A 19 5.67 -5.45 4.16
CA ASN A 19 4.23 -5.43 3.90
C ASN A 19 3.87 -4.47 2.76
N PHE A 20 4.53 -3.31 2.67
CA PHE A 20 4.35 -2.40 1.53
C PHE A 20 4.78 -3.03 0.21
N GLU A 21 5.86 -3.82 0.17
CA GLU A 21 6.20 -4.59 -1.03
C GLU A 21 5.09 -5.55 -1.45
N ILE A 22 4.51 -6.29 -0.50
CA ILE A 22 3.43 -7.25 -0.76
C ILE A 22 2.17 -6.55 -1.28
N ILE A 23 1.78 -5.44 -0.66
CA ILE A 23 0.63 -4.64 -1.09
C ILE A 23 0.86 -4.10 -2.51
N GLY A 24 2.04 -3.53 -2.77
CA GLY A 24 2.39 -2.99 -4.07
C GLY A 24 2.35 -4.03 -5.19
N GLU A 25 2.89 -5.23 -4.93
CA GLU A 25 2.84 -6.34 -5.88
C GLU A 25 1.41 -6.83 -6.13
N ALA A 26 0.58 -6.90 -5.09
CA ALA A 26 -0.83 -7.29 -5.23
C ALA A 26 -1.61 -6.29 -6.09
N CYS A 27 -1.45 -4.98 -5.86
CA CYS A 27 -2.06 -3.94 -6.68
C CYS A 27 -1.58 -4.00 -8.13
N ARG A 28 -0.28 -4.21 -8.35
CA ARG A 28 0.29 -4.37 -9.71
C ARG A 28 -0.27 -5.58 -10.43
N ASN A 29 -0.50 -6.69 -9.73
CA ASN A 29 -1.09 -7.89 -10.30
C ASN A 29 -2.55 -7.67 -10.71
N ILE A 30 -3.33 -6.92 -9.93
CA ILE A 30 -4.71 -6.56 -10.32
C ILE A 30 -4.69 -5.71 -11.60
N ASP A 31 -3.86 -4.67 -11.66
CA ASP A 31 -3.72 -3.83 -12.83
C ASP A 31 -3.24 -4.62 -14.08
N SER A 32 -2.33 -5.58 -13.89
CA SER A 32 -1.76 -6.37 -14.99
C SER A 32 -2.69 -7.48 -15.50
N TYR A 33 -3.35 -8.21 -14.60
CA TYR A 33 -4.14 -9.39 -14.95
C TYR A 33 -5.64 -9.12 -15.03
N HIS A 34 -6.12 -8.02 -14.42
CA HIS A 34 -7.52 -7.60 -14.42
C HIS A 34 -7.66 -6.10 -14.75
N PRO A 35 -7.13 -5.63 -15.90
CA PRO A 35 -7.10 -4.22 -16.24
C PRO A 35 -8.49 -3.59 -16.33
N ASP A 36 -9.51 -4.33 -16.80
CA ASP A 36 -10.88 -3.82 -16.88
C ASP A 36 -11.46 -3.53 -15.48
N PHE A 37 -11.14 -4.37 -14.49
CA PHE A 37 -11.55 -4.14 -13.10
C PHE A 37 -10.84 -2.91 -12.52
N ALA A 38 -9.53 -2.80 -12.74
CA ALA A 38 -8.77 -1.64 -12.29
C ALA A 38 -9.29 -0.33 -12.91
N GLN A 39 -9.66 -0.34 -14.20
CA GLN A 39 -10.24 0.81 -14.89
C GLN A 39 -11.64 1.19 -14.38
N GLN A 40 -12.43 0.21 -13.92
CA GLN A 40 -13.74 0.45 -13.32
C GLN A 40 -13.65 1.03 -11.91
N HIS A 41 -12.49 0.87 -11.25
CA HIS A 41 -12.23 1.31 -9.89
C HIS A 41 -11.02 2.26 -9.81
N PRO A 42 -11.07 3.43 -10.48
CA PRO A 42 -9.95 4.38 -10.51
C PRO A 42 -9.73 5.11 -9.19
N GLU A 43 -10.68 5.02 -8.24
CA GLU A 43 -10.53 5.53 -6.88
C GLU A 43 -9.43 4.81 -6.10
N VAL A 44 -9.16 3.53 -6.43
CA VAL A 44 -8.05 2.80 -5.85
C VAL A 44 -6.77 3.10 -6.63
N PRO A 45 -5.69 3.55 -5.95
CA PRO A 45 -4.48 3.97 -6.64
C PRO A 45 -3.59 2.75 -6.98
N TRP A 46 -4.07 1.85 -7.85
CA TRP A 46 -3.43 0.58 -8.20
C TRP A 46 -1.96 0.72 -8.62
N GLY A 47 -1.64 1.75 -9.40
CA GLY A 47 -0.27 2.04 -9.83
C GLY A 47 0.59 2.68 -8.74
N PHE A 48 0.00 3.50 -7.87
CA PHE A 48 0.72 4.20 -6.81
C PHE A 48 1.31 3.23 -5.78
N ALA A 49 0.59 2.15 -5.46
CA ALA A 49 1.11 1.13 -4.54
C ALA A 49 2.40 0.46 -5.06
N TYR A 50 2.55 0.33 -6.39
CA TYR A 50 3.79 -0.12 -7.02
C TYR A 50 4.88 0.96 -6.99
N GLU A 51 4.52 2.23 -7.16
CA GLU A 51 5.46 3.35 -7.02
C GLU A 51 5.94 3.53 -5.57
N MET A 52 5.10 3.24 -4.57
CA MET A 52 5.52 3.17 -3.16
C MET A 52 6.58 2.09 -2.97
N ARG A 53 6.41 0.90 -3.55
CA ARG A 53 7.45 -0.14 -3.57
C ARG A 53 8.74 0.37 -4.24
N ASN A 54 8.66 1.17 -5.30
CA ASN A 54 9.84 1.76 -5.94
C ASN A 54 10.52 2.83 -5.06
N ALA A 55 9.75 3.65 -4.33
CA ALA A 55 10.27 4.62 -3.37
C ALA A 55 11.03 3.94 -2.20
N LEU A 56 10.58 2.74 -1.80
CA LEU A 56 11.25 1.90 -0.78
C LEU A 56 12.45 1.12 -1.36
N ALA A 57 12.40 0.76 -2.64
CA ALA A 57 13.43 -0.09 -3.27
C ALA A 57 14.68 0.66 -3.74
N HIS A 58 14.69 2.01 -3.74
CA HIS A 58 15.85 2.81 -4.16
C HIS A 58 17.01 2.91 -3.12
N GLY A 59 17.21 1.83 -2.37
CA GLY A 59 18.44 1.46 -1.68
C GLY A 59 18.32 1.48 -0.16
N TYR A 60 18.79 0.42 0.49
CA TYR A 60 18.95 0.25 1.95
C TYR A 60 19.66 1.42 2.68
N PHE A 61 20.25 2.37 1.95
CA PHE A 61 20.88 3.59 2.48
C PHE A 61 20.03 4.86 2.38
N LYS A 62 18.83 4.81 1.76
CA LYS A 62 18.03 5.99 1.38
C LYS A 62 16.51 5.81 1.46
N VAL A 63 16.02 4.77 2.12
CA VAL A 63 14.59 4.71 2.46
C VAL A 63 14.31 5.86 3.43
N ASP A 64 13.50 6.82 2.98
CA ASP A 64 13.05 7.91 3.84
C ASP A 64 11.98 7.35 4.78
N LEU A 65 12.42 6.96 5.98
CA LEU A 65 11.54 6.38 7.00
C LEU A 65 10.50 7.38 7.51
N GLU A 66 10.70 8.69 7.33
CA GLU A 66 9.67 9.69 7.63
C GLU A 66 8.55 9.64 6.59
N ILE A 67 8.89 9.41 5.30
CA ILE A 67 7.88 9.16 4.26
C ILE A 67 7.12 7.89 4.57
N VAL A 68 7.81 6.81 4.94
CA VAL A 68 7.18 5.53 5.36
C VAL A 68 6.19 5.79 6.50
N TRP A 69 6.62 6.52 7.53
CA TRP A 69 5.78 6.85 8.67
C TRP A 69 4.53 7.63 8.28
N LYS A 70 4.68 8.67 7.44
CA LYS A 70 3.56 9.46 6.92
C LYS A 70 2.60 8.61 6.10
N THR A 71 3.11 7.72 5.26
CA THR A 71 2.29 6.82 4.44
C THR A 71 1.46 5.86 5.28
N ILE A 72 2.02 5.29 6.35
CA ILE A 72 1.26 4.43 7.28
C ILE A 72 0.04 5.18 7.86
N HIS A 73 0.20 6.46 8.17
CA HIS A 73 -0.82 7.23 8.89
C HIS A 73 -1.80 7.97 7.99
N ASN A 74 -1.36 8.39 6.80
CA ASN A 74 -2.14 9.25 5.93
C ASN A 74 -2.73 8.48 4.74
N ASP A 75 -1.95 7.63 4.09
CA ASP A 75 -2.34 7.03 2.80
C ASP A 75 -2.90 5.62 2.97
N LEU A 76 -2.29 4.81 3.85
CA LEU A 76 -2.68 3.41 4.04
C LEU A 76 -4.12 3.23 4.56
N PRO A 77 -4.64 4.05 5.49
CA PRO A 77 -6.03 3.92 5.94
C PRO A 77 -7.05 4.16 4.82
N ASP A 78 -6.79 5.12 3.94
CA ASP A 78 -7.65 5.42 2.80
C ASP A 78 -7.65 4.27 1.80
N LEU A 79 -6.47 3.71 1.48
CA LEU A 79 -6.36 2.53 0.64
C LEU A 79 -7.14 1.35 1.24
N ALA A 80 -6.99 1.09 2.55
CA ALA A 80 -7.72 0.03 3.23
C ALA A 80 -9.24 0.23 3.13
N HIS A 81 -9.71 1.46 3.35
CA HIS A 81 -11.14 1.80 3.24
C HIS A 81 -11.69 1.58 1.83
N GLN A 82 -10.94 1.95 0.80
CA GLN A 82 -11.35 1.74 -0.59
C GLN A 82 -11.46 0.23 -0.89
N ILE A 83 -10.48 -0.57 -0.48
CA ILE A 83 -10.51 -2.03 -0.66
C ILE A 83 -11.68 -2.68 0.09
N GLU A 84 -11.93 -2.29 1.34
CA GLU A 84 -13.09 -2.76 2.12
C GLU A 84 -14.43 -2.39 1.44
N THR A 85 -14.52 -1.19 0.88
CA THR A 85 -15.68 -0.74 0.11
C THR A 85 -15.90 -1.60 -1.14
N LEU A 86 -14.83 -1.92 -1.88
CA LEU A 86 -14.93 -2.82 -3.04
C LEU A 86 -15.37 -4.22 -2.64
N LEU A 87 -14.80 -4.78 -1.57
CA LEU A 87 -15.14 -6.10 -1.06
C LEU A 87 -16.59 -6.18 -0.60
N SER A 88 -17.10 -5.15 0.08
CA SER A 88 -18.50 -5.11 0.52
C SER A 88 -19.46 -4.98 -0.67
N THR A 89 -19.16 -4.11 -1.63
CA THR A 89 -19.96 -3.93 -2.86
C THR A 89 -20.07 -5.23 -3.66
N HIS A 90 -18.96 -5.96 -3.82
CA HIS A 90 -18.92 -7.22 -4.58
C HIS A 90 -19.48 -8.43 -3.81
N ARG A 91 -19.46 -8.41 -2.48
CA ARG A 91 -20.17 -9.42 -1.67
C ARG A 91 -21.68 -9.23 -1.73
N LEU A 92 -22.17 -8.00 -1.77
CA LEU A 92 -23.60 -7.70 -1.81
C LEU A 92 -24.24 -7.98 -3.18
N SER A 93 -23.48 -7.90 -4.28
CA SER A 93 -23.94 -8.27 -5.62
C SER A 93 -23.94 -9.78 -5.90
N SER A 94 -23.53 -10.61 -4.94
CA SER A 94 -23.55 -12.08 -5.00
C SER A 94 -24.73 -12.71 -4.22
N ILE A 95 -25.71 -11.91 -3.78
CA ILE A 95 -26.96 -12.33 -3.11
C ILE A 95 -28.15 -11.86 -3.95
#